data_AF-A0A537E049-F1
#
_entry.id   AF-A0A537E049-F1
#
_cell.length_a   1.000
_cell.length_b   1.000
_cell.length_c   1.000
_cell.angle_alpha   90.00
_cell.angle_beta   90.00
_cell.angle_gamma   90.00
#
_symmetry.space_group_name_H-M   'P 1'
#
loop_
_entity.id
_entity.type
_entity.pdbx_description
1 polymer ?
#
loop_
_entity_poly.entity_id
_entity_poly.type
_entity_poly.pdbx_seq_one_letter_code
_entity_poly.pdbx_strand_id
1 'polypeptide(L)'
;MHYNELKIRVLSLFESAQEFDSLKIRQLLAAEKTLKLTDKAVEMALMRYWRQGLLSRTRKSGMFHYSLTERGLARKEWLMNNR
;
A
#
# COMPACT_ATOMS: atom_id res chain seq x y z
N MET A 1 -9.40 6.76 16.54
CA MET A 1 -8.94 7.60 15.41
C MET A 1 -7.71 7.00 14.72
N HIS A 2 -7.81 5.84 14.05
CA HIS A 2 -6.67 5.19 13.33
C HIS A 2 -7.10 4.71 11.92
N TYR A 3 -8.09 5.36 11.31
CA TYR A 3 -8.76 4.85 10.11
C TYR A 3 -7.87 4.83 8.84
N ASN A 4 -6.76 5.57 8.82
CA ASN A 4 -5.87 5.70 7.67
C ASN A 4 -4.44 5.21 7.91
N GLU A 5 -4.11 4.65 9.07
CA GLU A 5 -2.71 4.32 9.38
C GLU A 5 -2.13 3.26 8.43
N LEU A 6 -2.92 2.21 8.15
CA LEU A 6 -2.56 1.21 7.14
C LEU A 6 -2.39 1.83 5.75
N LYS A 7 -3.24 2.80 5.40
CA LYS A 7 -3.17 3.48 4.11
C LYS A 7 -1.89 4.30 3.99
N ILE A 8 -1.57 5.08 5.03
CA ILE A 8 -0.33 5.86 5.09
C ILE A 8 0.87 4.94 4.90
N ARG A 9 0.96 3.84 5.67
CA ARG A 9 2.08 2.91 5.58
C ARG A 9 2.19 2.26 4.22
N VAL A 10 1.09 1.70 3.70
CA VAL A 10 1.10 1.07 2.37
C VAL A 10 1.53 2.06 1.30
N LEU A 11 1.00 3.28 1.28
CA LEU A 11 1.41 4.28 0.29
C LEU A 11 2.85 4.77 0.52
N SER A 12 3.32 4.76 1.77
CA SER A 12 4.68 5.14 2.13
C SER A 12 5.74 4.08 1.80
N LEU A 13 5.35 2.81 1.57
CA LEU A 13 6.28 1.78 1.11
C LEU A 13 6.86 2.09 -0.27
N PHE A 14 6.10 2.77 -1.13
CA PHE A 14 6.51 3.06 -2.49
C PHE A 14 7.30 4.37 -2.53
N GLU A 15 8.57 4.27 -2.90
CA GLU A 15 9.32 5.39 -3.47
C GLU A 15 8.96 5.56 -4.96
N SER A 16 9.28 6.73 -5.54
CA SER A 16 8.93 7.04 -6.93
C SER A 16 9.42 5.94 -7.88
N ALA A 17 8.55 5.50 -8.78
CA ALA A 17 8.79 4.43 -9.76
C ALA A 17 9.09 3.03 -9.19
N GLN A 18 8.93 2.79 -7.89
CA GLN A 18 9.14 1.47 -7.30
C GLN A 18 7.88 0.58 -7.44
N GLU A 19 8.10 -0.69 -7.78
CA GLU A 19 7.07 -1.71 -7.86
C GLU A 19 7.39 -2.84 -6.88
N PHE A 20 6.37 -3.32 -6.17
CA PHE A 20 6.49 -4.47 -5.26
C PHE A 20 5.40 -5.50 -5.52
N ASP A 21 5.74 -6.78 -5.40
CA ASP A 21 4.75 -7.84 -5.36
C ASP A 21 4.02 -7.89 -4.00
N SER A 22 2.88 -8.58 -3.98
CA SER A 22 2.05 -8.73 -2.78
C SER A 22 2.73 -9.47 -1.62
N LEU A 23 3.73 -10.32 -1.88
CA LEU A 23 4.49 -11.00 -0.82
C LEU A 23 5.47 -10.03 -0.17
N LYS A 24 6.23 -9.26 -0.97
CA LYS A 24 7.19 -8.27 -0.49
C LYS A 24 6.51 -7.19 0.35
N ILE A 25 5.34 -6.70 -0.07
CA ILE A 25 4.56 -5.72 0.70
C ILE A 25 4.19 -6.27 2.08
N ARG A 26 3.72 -7.52 2.17
CA ARG A 26 3.38 -8.15 3.46
C ARG A 26 4.60 -8.24 4.37
N GLN A 27 5.75 -8.65 3.83
CA GLN A 27 6.99 -8.75 4.59
C GLN A 27 7.44 -7.39 5.13
N LEU A 28 7.36 -6.33 4.33
CA LEU A 28 7.71 -4.98 4.76
C LEU A 28 6.79 -4.47 5.87
N LEU A 29 5.47 -4.67 5.73
CA LEU A 29 4.50 -4.26 6.76
C LEU A 29 4.62 -5.08 8.04
N ALA A 30 4.96 -6.36 7.96
CA ALA A 30 5.16 -7.22 9.13
C ALA A 30 6.42 -6.84 9.92
N ALA A 31 7.45 -6.30 9.25
CA ALA A 31 8.67 -5.81 9.91
C ALA A 31 8.39 -4.53 10.73
N GLU A 32 7.40 -3.72 10.33
CA GLU A 32 6.91 -2.60 11.12
C GLU A 32 6.08 -3.10 12.31
N LYS A 33 6.73 -3.40 13.44
CA LYS A 33 6.13 -3.92 14.70
C LYS A 33 4.95 -3.12 15.28
N THR A 34 4.60 -2.00 14.67
CA THR A 34 3.64 -1.01 15.16
C THR A 34 2.19 -1.31 14.73
N LEU A 35 1.93 -2.25 13.80
CA LEU A 35 0.57 -2.74 13.50
C LEU A 35 0.53 -4.27 13.43
N LYS A 36 -0.33 -4.90 14.25
CA LYS A 36 -0.65 -6.33 14.13
C LYS A 36 -1.64 -6.53 12.97
N LEU A 37 -1.13 -6.65 11.76
CA LEU A 37 -1.93 -6.91 10.56
C LEU A 37 -1.90 -8.39 10.20
N THR A 38 -3.05 -8.92 9.81
CA THR A 38 -3.10 -10.24 9.15
C THR A 38 -2.81 -10.09 7.67
N ASP A 39 -2.27 -11.13 7.05
CA ASP A 39 -2.06 -11.19 5.59
C ASP A 39 -3.33 -10.83 4.82
N LYS A 40 -4.48 -11.32 5.29
CA LYS A 40 -5.77 -11.04 4.66
C LYS A 40 -6.15 -9.57 4.70
N ALA A 41 -5.86 -8.88 5.81
CA ALA A 41 -6.11 -7.45 5.95
C ALA A 41 -5.27 -6.64 4.96
N VAL A 42 -4.00 -7.03 4.76
CA VAL A 42 -3.10 -6.41 3.78
C VAL A 42 -3.62 -6.64 2.36
N GLU A 43 -3.99 -7.87 1.99
CA GLU A 43 -4.56 -8.17 0.66
C GLU A 43 -5.82 -7.35 0.38
N MET A 44 -6.73 -7.27 1.35
CA MET A 44 -7.96 -6.48 1.22
C MET A 44 -7.66 -4.99 1.07
N ALA A 45 -6.66 -4.47 1.77
CA ALA A 45 -6.22 -3.09 1.64
C ALA A 45 -5.65 -2.82 0.24
N LEU A 46 -4.77 -3.68 -0.26
CA LEU A 46 -4.19 -3.57 -1.61
C LEU A 46 -5.26 -3.58 -2.70
N MET A 47 -6.23 -4.50 -2.62
CA MET A 47 -7.36 -4.53 -3.56
C MET A 47 -8.20 -3.25 -3.48
N ARG A 48 -8.45 -2.74 -2.27
CA ARG A 48 -9.23 -1.52 -2.07
C ARG A 48 -8.51 -0.30 -2.65
N TYR A 49 -7.20 -0.17 -2.40
CA TYR A 49 -6.42 0.98 -2.86
C TYR A 49 -6.21 0.96 -4.37
N TRP A 50 -6.08 -0.22 -4.97
CA TRP A 50 -6.15 -0.38 -6.42
C TRP A 50 -7.51 0.06 -6.98
N ARG A 51 -8.64 -0.41 -6.42
CA ARG A 51 -9.98 0.03 -6.84
C ARG A 51 -10.23 1.54 -6.68
N GLN A 52 -9.54 2.18 -5.72
CA GLN A 52 -9.59 3.63 -5.51
C GLN A 52 -8.66 4.42 -6.44
N GLY A 53 -7.86 3.74 -7.27
CA GLY A 53 -6.88 4.36 -8.16
C GLY A 53 -5.64 4.90 -7.43
N LEU A 54 -5.39 4.50 -6.18
CA LEU A 54 -4.21 4.91 -5.42
C LEU A 54 -2.98 4.04 -5.75
N LEU A 55 -3.23 2.79 -6.12
CA LEU A 55 -2.21 1.86 -6.59
C LEU A 55 -2.55 1.42 -8.00
N SER A 56 -1.54 1.29 -8.85
CA SER A 56 -1.66 0.50 -10.06
C SER A 56 -1.51 -0.98 -9.67
N ARG A 57 -2.03 -1.88 -10.51
CA ARG A 57 -1.87 -3.32 -10.29
C ARG A 57 -1.64 -4.04 -11.62
N THR A 58 -0.53 -4.77 -11.71
CA THR A 58 -0.21 -5.63 -12.86
C THR A 58 -0.08 -7.08 -12.39
N ARG A 59 -0.34 -8.05 -13.28
CA ARG A 59 -0.13 -9.47 -12.98
C ARG A 59 1.09 -9.96 -13.75
N LYS A 60 2.13 -10.42 -13.05
CA LYS A 60 3.38 -10.94 -13.61
C LYS A 60 3.70 -12.27 -12.95
N SER A 61 4.01 -13.30 -13.74
CA SER A 61 4.39 -14.63 -13.22
C SER A 61 3.46 -15.19 -12.13
N GLY A 62 2.15 -15.01 -12.29
CA GLY A 62 1.14 -15.47 -11.33
C GLY A 62 0.93 -14.58 -10.10
N MET A 63 1.77 -13.57 -9.88
CA MET A 63 1.70 -12.65 -8.74
C MET A 63 1.15 -11.27 -9.13
N PHE A 64 0.56 -10.58 -8.16
CA PHE A 64 0.15 -9.19 -8.32
C PHE A 64 1.27 -8.26 -7.87
N HIS A 65 1.62 -7.36 -8.77
CA HIS A 65 2.57 -6.29 -8.56
C HIS A 65 1.82 -4.98 -8.43
N TYR A 66 2.27 -4.13 -7.52
CA TYR A 66 1.67 -2.84 -7.23
C TYR A 66 2.72 -1.75 -7.36
N SER A 67 2.30 -0.60 -7.88
CA SER A 67 3.08 0.63 -7.85
C SER A 67 2.19 1.81 -7.47
N LEU A 68 2.79 2.88 -6.97
CA LEU A 68 2.07 4.08 -6.60
C LEU A 68 1.63 4.85 -7.86
N THR A 69 0.38 5.31 -7.89
CA THR A 69 -0.08 6.23 -8.94
C THR A 69 0.15 7.67 -8.52
N GLU A 70 0.07 8.63 -9.44
CA GLU A 70 0.07 10.07 -9.12
C GLU A 70 -1.03 10.43 -8.10
N ARG A 71 -2.23 9.87 -8.26
CA ARG A 71 -3.34 10.03 -7.31
C ARG A 71 -3.00 9.44 -5.94
N GLY A 72 -2.32 8.29 -5.91
CA GLY A 72 -1.81 7.66 -4.70
C GLY A 72 -0.81 8.55 -3.97
N LEU A 73 0.13 9.14 -4.72
CA LEU A 73 1.12 10.07 -4.20
C LEU A 73 0.46 11.33 -3.62
N ALA A 74 -0.40 12.00 -4.38
CA ALA A 74 -1.13 13.17 -3.89
C ALA A 74 -1.95 12.84 -2.62
N ARG A 75 -2.53 11.62 -2.57
CA ARG A 75 -3.25 11.16 -1.38
C ARG A 75 -2.33 10.91 -0.18
N LYS A 76 -1.14 10.34 -0.41
CA LYS A 76 -0.11 10.15 0.64
C LYS A 76 0.29 11.49 1.23
N GLU A 77 0.64 12.46 0.39
CA GLU A 77 1.03 13.80 0.81
C GLU A 77 -0.08 14.49 1.63
N TRP A 78 -1.32 14.43 1.14
CA TRP A 78 -2.46 14.96 1.88
C TRP A 78 -2.63 14.30 3.26
N LEU A 79 -2.49 12.98 3.33
CA LEU A 79 -2.62 12.22 4.59
C LEU A 79 -1.49 12.53 5.57
N MET A 80 -0.29 12.81 5.09
CA MET A 80 0.85 13.19 5.94
C MET A 80 0.69 14.62 6.50
N ASN A 81 0.10 15.53 5.72
CA ASN A 81 -0.14 16.91 6.13
C ASN A 81 -1.39 17.10 7.01
N ASN A 82 -2.31 16.12 7.02
CA ASN A 82 -3.59 16.19 7.74
C ASN A 82 -3.77 15.00 8.71
N ARG A 83 -2.66 14.53 9.31
CA ARG A 83 -2.63 13.36 10.19
C ARG A 83 -3.10 13.66 11.61
#